data_AF-A0A5B0F8Y4-F1
#
_entry.id   AF-A0A5B0F8Y4-F1
#
_cell.length_a   1.000
_cell.length_b   1.000
_cell.length_c   1.000
_cell.angle_alpha   90.00
_cell.angle_beta   90.00
_cell.angle_gamma   90.00
#
_symmetry.space_group_name_H-M   'P 1'
#
loop_
_entity.id
_entity.type
_entity.pdbx_description
1 polymer ?
#
loop_
_entity_poly.entity_id
_entity_poly.type
_entity_poly.pdbx_seq_one_letter_code
_entity_poly.pdbx_strand_id
1 'polypeptide(L)' 'AHQWSLTMYTHTGAVKRRWGRRFGESFHPMGPYQTGDGGWIAVGAASRDQWDNFCITTDTVELMADESLYSAAERFERC' A
#
# COMPACT_ATOMS: atom_id res chain seq x y z
N ALA A 1 -1.71 3.97 -28.67
CA ALA A 1 -2.19 3.55 -27.33
C ALA A 1 -0.98 3.20 -26.47
N HIS A 2 -0.96 3.59 -25.21
CA HIS A 2 0.15 3.26 -24.29
C HIS A 2 0.15 1.74 -24.02
N GLN A 3 1.31 1.08 -24.15
CA GLN A 3 1.42 -0.38 -24.09
C GLN A 3 0.84 -0.95 -22.79
N TRP A 4 1.09 -0.28 -21.65
CA TRP A 4 0.52 -0.66 -20.36
C TRP A 4 -1.01 -0.61 -20.30
N SER A 5 -1.62 0.42 -20.92
CA SER A 5 -3.07 0.59 -20.93
C SER A 5 -3.76 -0.50 -21.73
N LEU A 6 -3.17 -0.90 -22.86
CA LEU A 6 -3.67 -2.00 -23.68
C LEU A 6 -3.59 -3.32 -22.92
N THR A 7 -2.42 -3.63 -22.32
CA THR A 7 -2.21 -4.85 -21.54
C THR A 7 -3.21 -4.96 -20.37
N MET A 8 -3.38 -3.90 -19.58
CA MET A 8 -4.35 -3.94 -18.47
C MET A 8 -5.78 -4.16 -18.97
N TYR A 9 -6.20 -3.46 -20.03
CA TYR A 9 -7.53 -3.61 -20.58
C TYR A 9 -7.79 -5.03 -21.11
N THR A 10 -6.83 -5.63 -21.83
CA THR A 10 -7.01 -6.98 -22.39
C THR A 10 -7.00 -8.08 -21.31
N HIS A 11 -6.25 -7.92 -20.22
CA HIS A 11 -6.14 -8.94 -19.17
C HIS A 11 -7.17 -8.78 -18.04
N THR A 12 -7.67 -7.58 -17.80
CA THR A 12 -8.57 -7.30 -16.65
C THR A 12 -9.89 -6.64 -17.05
N GLY A 13 -10.07 -6.24 -18.31
CA GLY A 13 -11.22 -5.46 -18.77
C GLY A 13 -11.22 -4.01 -18.27
N ALA A 14 -10.23 -3.61 -17.46
CA ALA A 14 -10.22 -2.33 -16.77
C ALA A 14 -9.13 -1.39 -17.33
N VAL A 15 -9.48 -0.10 -17.43
CA VAL A 15 -8.53 0.98 -17.67
C VAL A 15 -8.09 1.53 -16.32
N LYS A 16 -6.83 1.28 -15.93
CA LYS A 16 -6.25 1.84 -14.68
C LYS A 16 -6.30 3.37 -14.71
N ARG A 17 -6.71 3.97 -13.59
CA ARG A 17 -6.76 5.42 -13.38
C ARG A 17 -5.58 5.87 -12.50
N ARG A 18 -5.37 7.18 -12.39
CA ARG A 18 -4.40 7.74 -11.44
C ARG A 18 -4.90 7.53 -10.01
N TRP A 19 -4.04 7.00 -9.13
CA TRP A 19 -4.32 6.75 -7.71
C TRP A 19 -3.59 7.76 -6.80
N GLY A 20 -3.41 8.98 -7.29
CA GLY A 20 -2.63 10.00 -6.60
C GLY A 20 -1.19 9.54 -6.39
N ARG A 21 -0.71 9.63 -5.14
CA ARG A 21 0.66 9.25 -4.75
C ARG A 21 0.77 7.83 -4.19
N ARG A 22 -0.33 7.08 -4.11
CA ARG A 22 -0.36 5.72 -3.55
C ARG A 22 0.03 4.70 -4.63
N PHE A 23 0.59 3.57 -4.20
CA PHE A 23 0.64 2.39 -5.07
C PHE A 23 -0.77 1.81 -5.16
N GLY A 24 -1.45 2.03 -6.29
CA GLY A 24 -2.85 1.65 -6.51
C GLY A 24 -3.05 0.19 -6.88
N GLU A 25 -2.42 -0.71 -6.13
CA GLU A 25 -2.56 -2.16 -6.24
C GLU A 25 -2.52 -2.79 -4.84
N SER A 26 -2.65 -4.10 -4.72
CA SER A 26 -2.92 -4.88 -3.50
C SER A 26 -1.86 -4.85 -2.39
N PHE A 27 -0.95 -3.87 -2.35
CA PHE A 27 0.02 -3.70 -1.27
C PHE A 27 -0.21 -2.41 -0.49
N HIS A 28 -0.38 -2.55 0.81
CA HIS A 28 -0.42 -1.44 1.75
C HIS A 28 0.33 -1.80 3.03
N PRO A 29 1.07 -0.87 3.67
CA PRO A 29 1.37 0.49 3.23
C PRO A 29 2.42 0.53 2.12
N MET A 30 2.14 1.27 1.04
CA MET A 30 3.09 1.54 -0.03
C MET A 30 2.85 2.92 -0.67
N GLY A 31 3.75 3.87 -0.40
CA GLY A 31 3.66 5.24 -0.90
C GLY A 31 4.20 6.28 0.09
N PRO A 32 4.03 7.58 -0.21
CA PRO A 32 4.52 8.65 0.65
C PRO A 32 3.57 8.93 1.81
N TYR A 33 4.16 9.15 2.98
CA TYR A 33 3.49 9.54 4.22
C TYR A 33 4.11 10.83 4.75
N GLN A 34 3.27 11.70 5.30
CA GLN A 34 3.71 12.95 5.87
C GLN A 34 4.20 12.70 7.30
N THR A 35 5.35 13.26 7.65
CA THR A 35 5.93 13.23 9.00
C THR A 35 5.41 14.40 9.84
N GLY A 36 5.57 14.32 11.17
CA GLY A 36 5.07 15.35 12.09
C GLY A 36 5.71 16.73 11.91
N ASP A 37 6.90 16.80 11.32
CA ASP A 37 7.60 18.04 10.95
C ASP A 37 7.16 18.63 9.59
N GLY A 38 6.15 18.03 8.95
CA GLY A 38 5.66 18.44 7.64
C GLY A 38 6.45 17.88 6.45
N GLY A 39 7.54 17.15 6.72
CA GLY A 39 8.30 16.41 5.72
C GLY A 39 7.55 15.21 5.14
N TRP A 40 8.18 14.51 4.20
CA TRP A 40 7.61 13.33 3.56
C TRP A 40 8.64 12.21 3.49
N ILE A 41 8.20 10.99 3.80
CA ILE A 41 8.97 9.76 3.63
C ILE A 41 8.20 8.79 2.75
N ALA A 42 8.92 7.94 2.01
CA ALA A 42 8.32 6.81 1.32
C ALA A 42 8.32 5.60 2.25
N VAL A 43 7.14 5.04 2.52
CA VAL A 43 6.96 3.80 3.28
C VAL A 43 6.64 2.67 2.32
N GLY A 44 7.26 1.51 2.55
CA GLY A 44 6.96 0.28 1.83
C GLY A 44 7.02 -0.91 2.78
N ALA A 45 5.85 -1.44 3.13
CA ALA A 45 5.71 -2.67 3.91
C ALA A 45 4.72 -3.63 3.23
N ALA A 46 5.19 -4.26 2.16
CA ALA A 46 4.38 -5.11 1.29
C ALA A 46 4.22 -6.53 1.84
N SER A 47 5.25 -7.08 2.47
CA SER A 47 5.19 -8.42 3.08
C SER A 47 4.71 -8.36 4.53
N ARG A 48 4.36 -9.53 5.08
CA ARG A 48 4.02 -9.67 6.50
C ARG A 48 5.19 -9.25 7.40
N ASP A 49 6.38 -9.76 7.14
CA ASP A 49 7.56 -9.42 7.94
C ASP A 49 7.89 -7.91 7.89
N GLN A 50 7.72 -7.27 6.74
CA GLN A 50 7.93 -5.83 6.63
C GLN A 50 6.88 -5.04 7.41
N TRP A 51 5.63 -5.51 7.41
CA TRP A 51 4.54 -4.91 8.19
C TRP A 51 4.80 -5.04 9.69
N ASP A 52 5.17 -6.23 10.15
CA ASP A 52 5.46 -6.46 11.57
C ASP A 52 6.64 -5.59 12.03
N ASN A 53 7.73 -5.55 11.26
CA ASN A 53 8.87 -4.68 11.57
C ASN A 53 8.52 -3.19 11.51
N PHE A 54 7.63 -2.78 10.58
CA PHE A 54 7.13 -1.41 10.51
C PHE A 54 6.38 -1.05 11.80
N CYS A 55 5.40 -1.85 12.19
CA CYS A 55 4.63 -1.65 13.42
C CYS A 55 5.50 -1.61 14.67
N ILE A 56 6.50 -2.50 14.78
CA ILE A 56 7.47 -2.49 15.89
C ILE A 56 8.26 -1.18 15.89
N THR A 57 8.77 -0.75 14.73
CA THR A 57 9.61 0.45 14.61
C THR A 57 8.83 1.73 14.90
N THR A 58 7.53 1.76 14.58
CA THR A 58 6.66 2.91 14.80
C THR A 58 5.88 2.88 16.12
N ASP A 59 6.16 1.90 16.98
CA ASP A 59 5.48 1.71 18.27
C ASP A 59 3.94 1.58 18.11
N THR A 60 3.51 0.82 17.10
CA THR A 60 2.10 0.53 16.76
C THR A 60 1.83 -0.97 16.68
N VAL A 61 2.38 -1.72 17.63
CA VAL A 61 2.34 -3.20 17.67
C VAL A 61 0.92 -3.76 17.80
N GLU A 62 -0.04 -2.99 18.29
CA GLU A 62 -1.46 -3.34 18.33
C GLU A 62 -2.04 -3.62 16.93
N LEU A 63 -1.52 -2.94 15.90
CA LEU A 63 -1.96 -3.14 14.52
C LEU A 63 -1.47 -4.47 13.93
N MET A 64 -0.45 -5.09 14.54
CA MET A 64 0.03 -6.42 14.13
C MET A 64 -0.94 -7.54 14.54
N ALA A 65 -1.65 -7.33 15.64
CA ALA A 65 -2.60 -8.27 16.21
C ALA A 65 -4.02 -8.12 15.63
N ASP A 66 -4.30 -7.03 14.92
CA ASP A 66 -5.56 -6.83 14.20
C ASP A 66 -5.61 -7.78 12.99
N GLU A 67 -6.41 -8.84 13.11
CA GLU A 67 -6.61 -9.83 12.03
C GLU A 67 -7.12 -9.19 10.75
N SER A 68 -7.82 -8.05 10.83
CA SER A 68 -8.32 -7.34 9.66
C SER A 68 -7.25 -6.55 8.90
N LEU A 69 -6.03 -6.51 9.43
CA LEU A 69 -4.84 -5.90 8.82
C LEU A 69 -3.77 -6.96 8.49
N TYR A 70 -4.12 -8.25 8.56
CA TYR A 70 -3.16 -9.36 8.44
C TYR A 70 -2.45 -9.37 7.09
N SER A 71 -3.20 -9.32 5.98
CA SER A 71 -2.64 -9.32 4.63
C SER A 71 -2.50 -7.91 4.04
N ALA A 72 -1.56 -7.76 3.11
CA ALA A 72 -1.35 -6.49 2.42
C ALA A 72 -2.58 -6.03 1.60
N ALA A 73 -3.36 -6.99 1.07
CA ALA A 73 -4.58 -6.72 0.35
C ALA A 73 -5.69 -6.22 1.29
N GLU A 74 -5.85 -6.84 2.46
CA GLU A 74 -6.84 -6.38 3.46
C GLU A 74 -6.50 -4.98 3.98
N ARG A 75 -5.21 -4.68 4.21
CA ARG A 75 -4.76 -3.33 4.56
C ARG A 75 -5.06 -2.31 3.46
N PHE A 76 -4.98 -2.73 2.20
CA PHE A 76 -5.26 -1.87 1.05
C PHE A 76 -6.74 -1.53 0.91
N GLU A 77 -7.64 -2.50 1.12
CA GLU A 77 -9.10 -2.30 1.04
C GLU A 77 -9.65 -1.32 2.10
N ARG A 78 -8.86 -1.02 3.14
CA ARG A 78 -9.24 -0.14 4.25
C ARG A 78 -8.68 1.30 4.15
N CYS A 79 -7.99 1.63 3.05
CA CYS A 79 -7.30 2.91 2.88
C CYS A 79 -8.04 4.01 2.13
#